data_AF-A0A6A5YI45-F1
#
_entry.id   AF-A0A6A5YI45-F1
#
_cell.length_a   1.000
_cell.length_b   1.000
_cell.length_c   1.000
_cell.angle_alpha   90.00
_cell.angle_beta   90.00
_cell.angle_gamma   90.00
#
_symmetry.space_group_name_H-M   'P 1'
#
loop_
_entity.id
_entity.type
_entity.pdbx_description
1 polymer ?
#
loop_
_entity_poly.entity_id
_entity_poly.type
_entity_poly.pdbx_seq_one_letter_code
_entity_poly.pdbx_strand_id
1 'polypeptide(L)'
;MNVLVFAKFDITPEQWADFTKEASIPPPTHYSGGPTSPTVPYVLLHSKSQEDYARSEELSTTLRTEFSNADYFEMNEFIDSKVVSLPYEQARTLYKDFFMVLDEQSVKDRTVIVVDRTWERLDPEGNIVEDDTLSEREDVTRGTVWRVHRVPYDKALNFYLDLSMNPGMEGEEFLEEVIRPDA
;
A
#
# COMPACT_ATOMS: atom_id res chain seq x y z
N MET A 1 6.10 8.57 -6.23
CA MET A 1 5.53 9.22 -5.01
C MET A 1 5.94 8.39 -3.80
N ASN A 2 5.56 8.80 -2.58
CA ASN A 2 5.82 8.01 -1.38
C ASN A 2 4.63 7.07 -1.11
N VAL A 3 4.91 5.93 -0.52
CA VAL A 3 3.94 4.91 -0.13
C VAL A 3 3.77 4.94 1.39
N LEU A 4 2.53 4.92 1.84
CA LEU A 4 2.20 4.85 3.26
C LEU A 4 2.34 3.41 3.75
N VAL A 5 3.02 3.23 4.88
CA VAL A 5 3.24 1.93 5.52
C VAL A 5 2.68 1.97 6.93
N PHE A 6 1.58 1.27 7.19
CA PHE A 6 1.01 1.15 8.54
C PHE A 6 1.75 0.09 9.35
N ALA A 7 2.10 0.43 10.58
CA ALA A 7 2.62 -0.52 11.55
C ALA A 7 1.48 -1.11 12.40
N LYS A 8 1.23 -2.42 12.34
CA LYS A 8 0.28 -3.11 13.26
C LYS A 8 0.91 -3.62 14.55
N PHE A 9 2.18 -3.34 14.77
CA PHE A 9 2.86 -3.61 16.02
C PHE A 9 3.96 -2.57 16.24
N ASP A 10 4.60 -2.60 17.42
CA ASP A 10 5.68 -1.67 17.73
C ASP A 10 6.91 -2.01 16.88
N ILE A 11 7.33 -1.07 16.03
CA ILE A 11 8.41 -1.28 15.05
C ILE A 11 9.74 -0.81 15.65
N THR A 12 10.74 -1.69 15.69
CA THR A 12 12.11 -1.33 16.07
C THR A 12 12.90 -0.75 14.89
N PRO A 13 13.99 0.00 15.15
CA PRO A 13 14.88 0.47 14.09
C PRO A 13 15.41 -0.62 13.17
N GLU A 14 15.75 -1.79 13.72
CA GLU A 14 16.31 -2.91 12.96
C GLU A 14 15.28 -3.51 12.00
N GLN A 15 14.03 -3.63 12.45
CA GLN A 15 12.94 -4.16 11.64
C GLN A 15 12.57 -3.22 10.51
N TRP A 16 12.52 -1.91 10.80
CA TRP A 16 12.29 -0.89 9.77
C TRP A 16 13.43 -0.86 8.75
N ALA A 17 14.69 -0.86 9.22
CA ALA A 17 15.86 -0.85 8.37
C ALA A 17 15.94 -2.08 7.47
N ASP A 18 15.56 -3.27 7.97
CA ASP A 18 15.52 -4.49 7.16
C ASP A 18 14.50 -4.38 6.02
N PHE A 19 13.28 -3.93 6.33
CA PHE A 19 12.24 -3.69 5.33
C PHE A 19 12.67 -2.64 4.30
N THR A 20 13.10 -1.45 4.73
CA THR A 20 13.41 -0.35 3.82
C THR A 20 14.62 -0.63 2.95
N LYS A 21 15.61 -1.38 3.46
CA LYS A 21 16.78 -1.78 2.67
C LYS A 21 16.38 -2.68 1.51
N GLU A 22 15.61 -3.73 1.77
CA GLU A 22 15.23 -4.73 0.76
C GLU A 22 14.20 -4.19 -0.23
N ALA A 23 13.25 -3.38 0.25
CA ALA A 23 12.21 -2.80 -0.59
C ALA A 23 12.63 -1.47 -1.25
N SER A 24 13.88 -1.01 -1.08
CA SER A 24 14.36 0.26 -1.64
C SER A 24 14.38 0.27 -3.19
N ILE A 25 14.19 1.46 -3.76
CA ILE A 25 14.35 1.68 -5.20
C ILE A 25 15.85 1.72 -5.51
N PRO A 26 16.37 0.80 -6.34
CA PRO A 26 17.77 0.81 -6.71
C PRO A 26 18.12 2.09 -7.51
N PRO A 27 19.37 2.57 -7.43
CA PRO A 27 19.79 3.73 -8.20
C PRO A 27 19.70 3.43 -9.71
N PRO A 28 19.37 4.44 -10.56
CA PRO A 28 19.30 4.24 -11.99
C PRO A 28 20.66 3.79 -12.56
N THR A 29 20.69 2.69 -13.30
CA THR A 29 21.95 2.13 -13.85
C THR A 29 22.51 2.89 -15.04
N HIS A 30 21.70 3.72 -15.73
CA HIS A 30 22.05 4.32 -17.02
C HIS A 30 21.96 5.84 -17.08
N TYR A 31 21.63 6.52 -15.98
CA TYR A 31 21.51 7.99 -15.96
C TYR A 31 22.69 8.65 -15.24
N SER A 32 23.55 9.32 -16.00
CA SER A 32 24.57 10.21 -15.45
C SER A 32 23.89 11.41 -14.77
N GLY A 33 23.90 11.45 -13.43
CA GLY A 33 23.30 12.52 -12.62
C GLY A 33 22.10 12.11 -11.77
N GLY A 34 21.69 10.85 -11.81
CA GLY A 34 20.71 10.30 -10.87
C GLY A 34 21.30 10.06 -9.46
N PRO A 35 20.44 9.79 -8.46
CA PRO A 35 20.90 9.40 -7.14
C PRO A 35 21.79 8.14 -7.22
N THR A 36 22.88 8.15 -6.48
CA THR A 36 23.84 7.04 -6.42
C THR A 36 23.51 6.02 -5.33
N SER A 37 22.63 6.39 -4.40
CA SER A 37 22.12 5.52 -3.34
C SER A 37 20.70 5.04 -3.64
N PRO A 38 20.29 3.88 -3.11
CA PRO A 38 18.90 3.48 -3.13
C PRO A 38 18.00 4.54 -2.51
N THR A 39 16.79 4.70 -3.04
CA THR A 39 15.77 5.62 -2.52
C THR A 39 14.76 4.82 -1.70
N VAL A 40 14.41 5.31 -0.52
CA VAL A 40 13.38 4.72 0.35
C VAL A 40 12.09 5.54 0.19
N PRO A 41 11.11 5.10 -0.62
CA PRO A 41 9.90 5.89 -0.89
C PRO A 41 8.83 5.70 0.19
N TYR A 42 9.17 5.34 1.43
CA TYR A 42 8.20 4.91 2.44
C TYR A 42 7.99 5.95 3.54
N VAL A 43 6.73 6.09 3.95
CA VAL A 43 6.31 6.89 5.10
C VAL A 43 5.72 5.92 6.12
N LEU A 44 6.37 5.77 7.27
CA LEU A 44 5.86 4.93 8.34
C LEU A 44 4.75 5.65 9.09
N LEU A 45 3.58 5.03 9.16
CA LEU A 45 2.42 5.48 9.92
C LEU A 45 2.30 4.66 11.19
N HIS A 46 2.42 5.33 12.33
CA HIS A 46 2.31 4.71 13.65
C HIS A 46 1.32 5.42 14.59
N SER A 47 0.83 6.61 14.25
CA SER A 47 -0.19 7.32 15.04
C SER A 47 -1.36 7.80 14.16
N LYS A 48 -2.58 7.74 14.71
CA LYS A 48 -3.79 8.30 14.09
C LYS A 48 -3.80 9.83 14.11
N SER A 49 -2.88 10.43 14.87
CA SER A 49 -2.68 11.89 14.95
C SER A 49 -1.47 12.39 14.15
N GLN A 50 -0.85 11.53 13.34
CA GLN A 50 0.33 11.90 12.56
C GLN A 50 -0.01 13.00 11.54
N GLU A 51 0.73 14.11 11.61
CA GLU A 51 0.58 15.26 10.70
C GLU A 51 1.72 15.38 9.69
N ASP A 52 2.88 14.80 10.01
CA ASP A 52 4.04 14.77 9.12
C ASP A 52 4.07 13.45 8.32
N TYR A 53 4.06 13.59 7.01
CA TYR A 53 4.11 12.49 6.03
C TYR A 53 5.45 12.49 5.26
N ALA A 54 6.51 12.99 5.89
CA ALA A 54 7.87 12.86 5.40
C ALA A 54 8.33 11.40 5.36
N ARG A 55 9.29 11.11 4.48
CA ARG A 55 9.88 9.78 4.37
C ARG A 55 10.55 9.37 5.67
N SER A 56 10.33 8.12 6.05
CA SER A 56 10.97 7.52 7.22
C SER A 56 12.13 6.67 6.72
N GLU A 57 13.30 7.27 6.51
CA GLU A 57 14.47 6.50 6.03
C GLU A 57 15.04 5.61 7.13
N GLU A 58 15.12 6.15 8.36
CA GLU A 58 15.67 5.48 9.54
C GLU A 58 14.84 5.83 10.77
N LEU A 59 14.86 4.94 11.77
CA LEU A 59 14.28 5.19 13.09
C LEU A 59 15.39 5.29 14.13
N SER A 60 15.29 6.27 15.02
CA SER A 60 16.23 6.40 16.14
C SER A 60 15.82 5.56 17.35
N THR A 61 14.54 5.19 17.45
CA THR A 61 13.95 4.46 18.57
C THR A 61 12.79 3.61 18.10
N THR A 62 12.38 2.64 18.93
CA THR A 62 11.15 1.88 18.69
C THR A 62 9.95 2.81 18.69
N LEU A 63 9.14 2.74 17.63
CA LEU A 63 7.91 3.49 17.51
C LEU A 63 6.73 2.65 17.98
N ARG A 64 5.99 3.18 18.95
CA ARG A 64 4.75 2.57 19.40
C ARG A 64 3.64 2.89 18.42
N THR A 65 2.87 1.87 18.05
CA THR A 65 1.76 2.04 17.11
C THR A 65 0.39 2.19 17.78
N GLU A 66 -0.47 3.00 17.18
CA GLU A 66 -1.90 3.11 17.47
C GLU A 66 -2.78 2.26 16.53
N PHE A 67 -2.17 1.60 15.54
CA PHE A 67 -2.87 0.80 14.52
C PHE A 67 -2.84 -0.71 14.81
N SER A 68 -2.46 -1.13 16.01
CA SER A 68 -2.28 -2.56 16.33
C SER A 68 -3.54 -3.39 16.12
N ASN A 69 -4.70 -2.81 16.45
CA ASN A 69 -6.00 -3.44 16.26
C ASN A 69 -6.75 -2.92 15.04
N ALA A 70 -6.14 -2.04 14.23
CA ALA A 70 -6.81 -1.46 13.09
C ALA A 70 -7.02 -2.51 12.01
N ASP A 71 -8.23 -2.64 11.47
CA ASP A 71 -8.45 -3.41 10.25
C ASP A 71 -8.10 -2.59 8.99
N TYR A 72 -8.14 -3.23 7.82
CA TYR A 72 -7.81 -2.55 6.57
C TYR A 72 -8.83 -1.46 6.20
N PHE A 73 -10.08 -1.59 6.65
CA PHE A 73 -11.12 -0.60 6.41
C PHE A 73 -10.85 0.67 7.22
N GLU A 74 -10.54 0.54 8.51
CA GLU A 74 -10.15 1.67 9.38
C GLU A 74 -8.88 2.37 8.87
N MET A 75 -7.90 1.62 8.34
CA MET A 75 -6.70 2.20 7.72
C MET A 75 -7.05 2.98 6.44
N ASN A 76 -7.97 2.47 5.63
CA ASN A 76 -8.43 3.20 4.46
C ASN A 76 -9.21 4.46 4.84
N GLU A 77 -10.14 4.37 5.79
CA GLU A 77 -10.86 5.56 6.29
C GLU A 77 -9.90 6.62 6.81
N PHE A 78 -8.78 6.20 7.42
CA PHE A 78 -7.70 7.13 7.78
C PHE A 78 -7.09 7.82 6.55
N ILE A 79 -6.76 7.09 5.49
CA ILE A 79 -6.24 7.69 4.23
C ILE A 79 -7.27 8.65 3.64
N ASP A 80 -8.52 8.21 3.47
CA ASP A 80 -9.59 9.01 2.86
C ASP A 80 -9.90 10.26 3.70
N SER A 81 -9.88 10.17 5.03
CA SER A 81 -10.19 11.32 5.90
C SER A 81 -9.00 12.26 6.12
N LYS A 82 -7.77 11.75 6.22
CA LYS A 82 -6.58 12.55 6.54
C LYS A 82 -5.77 12.88 5.31
N VAL A 83 -5.37 11.87 4.54
CA VAL A 83 -4.43 12.02 3.43
C VAL A 83 -5.07 12.71 2.23
N VAL A 84 -6.34 12.40 1.93
CA VAL A 84 -7.06 13.07 0.84
C VAL A 84 -7.37 14.53 1.19
N SER A 85 -7.55 14.84 2.48
CA SER A 85 -7.81 16.21 2.96
C SER A 85 -6.57 17.12 2.99
N LEU A 86 -5.37 16.55 2.77
CA LEU A 86 -4.13 17.32 2.79
C LEU A 86 -4.10 18.41 1.69
N PRO A 87 -3.34 19.51 1.91
CA PRO A 87 -3.06 20.47 0.87
C PRO A 87 -2.51 19.77 -0.38
N TYR A 88 -2.90 20.24 -1.58
CA TYR A 88 -2.53 19.62 -2.86
C TYR A 88 -1.03 19.31 -2.98
N GLU A 89 -0.17 20.24 -2.52
CA GLU A 89 1.28 20.10 -2.54
C GLU A 89 1.81 18.91 -1.74
N GLN A 90 1.17 18.57 -0.62
CA GLN A 90 1.51 17.41 0.19
C GLN A 90 0.83 16.16 -0.39
N ALA A 91 -0.45 16.27 -0.72
CA ALA A 91 -1.26 15.15 -1.21
C ALA A 91 -0.70 14.53 -2.50
N ARG A 92 -0.13 15.33 -3.41
CA ARG A 92 0.49 14.84 -4.66
C ARG A 92 1.78 14.04 -4.44
N THR A 93 2.36 14.09 -3.24
CA THR A 93 3.59 13.36 -2.92
C THR A 93 3.32 11.96 -2.40
N LEU A 94 2.05 11.59 -2.16
CA LEU A 94 1.64 10.32 -1.55
C LEU A 94 0.82 9.50 -2.54
N TYR A 95 1.08 8.20 -2.63
CA TYR A 95 0.17 7.25 -3.27
C TYR A 95 -1.10 7.11 -2.44
N LYS A 96 -2.24 7.05 -3.13
CA LYS A 96 -3.57 6.99 -2.51
C LYS A 96 -4.35 5.75 -2.91
N ASP A 97 -3.96 5.12 -4.01
CA ASP A 97 -4.66 3.97 -4.58
C ASP A 97 -4.24 2.68 -3.89
N PHE A 98 -3.15 2.65 -3.12
CA PHE A 98 -2.79 1.51 -2.29
C PHE A 98 -1.96 1.97 -1.08
N PHE A 99 -1.86 1.10 -0.09
CA PHE A 99 -0.95 1.27 1.05
C PHE A 99 -0.33 -0.06 1.45
N MET A 100 0.68 0.00 2.31
CA MET A 100 1.37 -1.18 2.83
C MET A 100 1.12 -1.36 4.32
N VAL A 101 1.21 -2.60 4.80
CA VAL A 101 1.04 -2.95 6.21
C VAL A 101 2.14 -3.90 6.66
N LEU A 102 2.77 -3.54 7.78
CA LEU A 102 3.70 -4.41 8.52
C LEU A 102 2.99 -4.94 9.76
N ASP A 103 2.69 -6.24 9.76
CA ASP A 103 2.27 -7.00 10.94
C ASP A 103 3.44 -7.80 11.53
N GLU A 104 3.22 -8.49 12.66
CA GLU A 104 4.29 -9.28 13.28
C GLU A 104 4.79 -10.42 12.38
N GLN A 105 3.93 -10.95 11.51
CA GLN A 105 4.28 -12.06 10.62
C GLN A 105 5.13 -11.56 9.45
N SER A 106 4.83 -10.37 8.94
CA SER A 106 5.56 -9.66 7.91
C SER A 106 7.04 -9.55 8.22
N VAL A 107 7.40 -9.22 9.47
CA VAL A 107 8.81 -9.15 9.88
C VAL A 107 9.47 -10.53 9.99
N LYS A 108 8.73 -11.55 10.44
CA LYS A 108 9.27 -12.91 10.57
C LYS A 108 9.54 -13.53 9.20
N ASP A 109 8.61 -13.32 8.26
CA ASP A 109 8.65 -13.93 6.92
C ASP A 109 9.33 -13.05 5.88
N ARG A 110 9.69 -11.81 6.25
CA ARG A 110 10.22 -10.77 5.34
C ARG A 110 9.27 -10.50 4.17
N THR A 111 8.00 -10.36 4.49
CA THR A 111 6.92 -10.01 3.57
C THR A 111 6.25 -8.72 4.01
N VAL A 112 5.63 -7.97 3.10
CA VAL A 112 4.77 -6.83 3.40
C VAL A 112 3.38 -7.12 2.85
N ILE A 113 2.34 -6.68 3.56
CA ILE A 113 1.00 -6.72 2.99
C ILE A 113 0.81 -5.46 2.16
N VAL A 114 0.38 -5.59 0.91
CA VAL A 114 -0.03 -4.51 0.03
C VAL A 114 -1.54 -4.55 -0.07
N VAL A 115 -2.20 -3.46 0.30
CA VAL A 115 -3.66 -3.30 0.20
C VAL A 115 -3.94 -2.35 -0.94
N ASP A 116 -4.41 -2.89 -2.05
CA ASP A 116 -4.69 -2.18 -3.30
C ASP A 116 -6.18 -1.84 -3.44
N ARG A 117 -6.47 -0.58 -3.80
CA ARG A 117 -7.79 -0.07 -4.11
C ARG A 117 -8.01 -0.13 -5.60
N THR A 118 -8.83 -1.07 -6.04
CA THR A 118 -9.22 -1.13 -7.45
C THR A 118 -10.72 -0.98 -7.63
N TRP A 119 -11.12 -0.72 -8.87
CA TRP A 119 -12.50 -0.65 -9.27
C TRP A 119 -12.87 -1.88 -10.07
N GLU A 120 -13.86 -2.61 -9.60
CA GLU A 120 -14.36 -3.79 -10.28
C GLU A 120 -15.79 -3.59 -10.77
N ARG A 121 -16.15 -4.40 -11.76
CA ARG A 121 -17.54 -4.57 -12.18
C ARG A 121 -18.19 -5.62 -11.29
N LEU A 122 -19.30 -5.26 -10.67
CA LEU A 122 -20.04 -6.10 -9.74
C LEU A 122 -21.44 -6.40 -10.29
N ASP A 123 -21.86 -7.66 -10.20
CA ASP A 123 -23.26 -8.06 -10.43
C ASP A 123 -24.18 -7.54 -9.29
N PRO A 124 -25.52 -7.66 -9.40
CA PRO A 124 -26.44 -7.25 -8.33
C PRO A 124 -26.22 -7.97 -6.99
N GLU A 125 -25.58 -9.14 -7.01
CA GLU A 125 -25.19 -9.91 -5.84
C GLU A 125 -23.82 -9.48 -5.25
N GLY A 126 -23.13 -8.53 -5.89
CA GLY A 126 -21.85 -7.97 -5.47
C GLY A 126 -20.62 -8.80 -5.86
N ASN A 127 -20.73 -9.76 -6.78
CA ASN A 127 -19.61 -10.58 -7.25
C ASN A 127 -18.89 -9.91 -8.43
N ILE A 128 -17.57 -10.11 -8.52
CA ILE A 128 -16.74 -9.60 -9.61
C ILE A 128 -17.12 -10.28 -10.92
N VAL A 129 -17.34 -9.47 -11.96
CA VAL A 129 -17.66 -9.92 -13.31
C VAL A 129 -16.43 -9.75 -14.20
N GLU A 130 -15.77 -10.87 -14.54
CA GLU A 130 -14.54 -10.91 -15.33
C GLU A 130 -14.75 -10.67 -16.84
N ASP A 131 -15.98 -10.71 -17.33
CA ASP A 131 -16.28 -10.66 -18.77
C ASP A 131 -16.41 -9.21 -19.28
N ASP A 132 -15.41 -8.78 -20.06
CA ASP A 132 -15.38 -7.47 -20.70
C ASP A 132 -16.44 -7.24 -21.77
N THR A 133 -17.06 -8.30 -22.27
CA THR A 133 -18.13 -8.21 -23.28
C THR A 133 -19.48 -7.82 -22.67
N LEU A 134 -19.61 -7.81 -21.34
CA LEU A 134 -20.83 -7.45 -20.62
C LEU A 134 -20.98 -5.95 -20.33
N SER A 135 -20.19 -5.09 -20.98
CA SER A 135 -20.27 -3.62 -20.83
C SER A 135 -21.64 -3.01 -21.18
N GLU A 136 -22.55 -3.78 -21.79
CA GLU A 136 -23.93 -3.39 -22.12
C GLU A 136 -24.98 -3.89 -21.12
N ARG A 137 -24.59 -4.59 -20.05
CA ARG A 137 -25.52 -5.06 -19.02
C ARG A 137 -25.89 -3.94 -18.05
N GLU A 138 -27.16 -3.55 -18.06
CA GLU A 138 -27.71 -2.50 -17.17
C GLU A 138 -27.65 -2.88 -15.67
N ASP A 139 -27.48 -4.15 -15.34
CA ASP A 139 -27.43 -4.69 -13.98
C ASP A 139 -26.01 -4.75 -13.38
N VAL A 140 -24.97 -4.42 -14.15
CA VAL A 140 -23.59 -4.38 -13.66
C VAL A 140 -23.24 -2.98 -13.17
N THR A 141 -22.75 -2.89 -11.94
CA THR A 141 -22.31 -1.62 -11.34
C THR A 141 -20.81 -1.59 -11.14
N ARG A 142 -20.22 -0.39 -11.05
CA ARG A 142 -18.81 -0.21 -10.70
C ARG A 142 -18.69 -0.05 -9.19
N GLY A 143 -18.00 -0.98 -8.54
CA GLY A 143 -17.73 -0.95 -7.10
C GLY A 143 -16.24 -0.79 -6.80
N THR A 144 -15.91 -0.24 -5.63
CA THR A 144 -14.54 -0.32 -5.09
C THR A 144 -14.34 -1.69 -4.47
N VAL A 145 -13.22 -2.34 -4.75
CA VAL A 145 -12.78 -3.52 -4.01
C VAL A 145 -11.37 -3.28 -3.50
N TRP A 146 -11.02 -4.00 -2.44
CA TRP A 146 -9.70 -3.98 -1.86
C TRP A 146 -9.06 -5.35 -2.04
N ARG A 147 -7.91 -5.40 -2.71
CA ARG A 147 -7.14 -6.63 -2.84
C ARG A 147 -5.99 -6.60 -1.84
N VAL A 148 -5.88 -7.65 -1.04
CA VAL A 148 -4.86 -7.80 -0.01
C VAL A 148 -3.84 -8.81 -0.52
N HIS A 149 -2.61 -8.36 -0.75
CA HIS A 149 -1.53 -9.20 -1.25
C HIS A 149 -0.40 -9.28 -0.24
N ARG A 150 0.15 -10.47 0.02
CA ARG A 150 1.34 -10.64 0.86
C ARG A 150 2.56 -10.87 -0.01
N VAL A 151 3.39 -9.83 -0.09
CA VAL A 151 4.49 -9.72 -1.06
C VAL A 151 5.83 -9.79 -0.34
N PRO A 152 6.79 -10.62 -0.77
CA PRO A 152 8.16 -10.58 -0.23
C PRO A 152 8.79 -9.18 -0.36
N TYR A 153 9.60 -8.76 0.61
CA TYR A 153 10.21 -7.42 0.62
C TYR A 153 10.99 -7.10 -0.66
N ASP A 154 11.75 -8.06 -1.19
CA ASP A 154 12.56 -7.90 -2.41
C ASP A 154 11.69 -7.79 -3.69
N LYS A 155 10.40 -8.10 -3.59
CA LYS A 155 9.41 -7.98 -4.68
C LYS A 155 8.50 -6.77 -4.53
N ALA A 156 8.40 -6.19 -3.33
CA ALA A 156 7.47 -5.12 -3.02
C ALA A 156 7.56 -3.93 -4.00
N LEU A 157 8.78 -3.55 -4.40
CA LEU A 157 8.99 -2.49 -5.39
C LEU A 157 8.36 -2.83 -6.75
N ASN A 158 8.71 -4.00 -7.31
CA ASN A 158 8.23 -4.40 -8.62
C ASN A 158 6.72 -4.56 -8.60
N PHE A 159 6.18 -5.17 -7.54
CA PHE A 159 4.75 -5.30 -7.34
C PHE A 159 4.04 -3.95 -7.35
N TYR A 160 4.55 -2.95 -6.62
CA TYR A 160 4.00 -1.60 -6.65
C TYR A 160 4.13 -0.93 -8.04
N LEU A 161 5.25 -1.11 -8.73
CA LEU A 161 5.42 -0.55 -10.08
C LEU A 161 4.40 -1.17 -11.03
N ASP A 162 4.19 -2.48 -10.94
CA ASP A 162 3.18 -3.17 -11.73
C ASP A 162 1.79 -2.61 -11.40
N LEU A 163 1.41 -2.50 -10.12
CA LEU A 163 0.13 -1.91 -9.68
C LEU A 163 -0.11 -0.53 -10.29
N SER A 164 0.94 0.29 -10.38
CA SER A 164 0.84 1.63 -10.94
C SER A 164 0.65 1.65 -12.46
N MET A 165 1.05 0.57 -13.16
CA MET A 165 1.06 0.47 -14.62
C MET A 165 -0.10 -0.36 -15.17
N ASN A 166 -0.58 -1.41 -14.48
CA ASN A 166 -1.59 -2.34 -15.00
C ASN A 166 -2.74 -2.70 -14.01
N PRO A 167 -3.35 -1.72 -13.29
CA PRO A 167 -4.14 -2.00 -12.09
C PRO A 167 -5.17 -3.15 -12.27
N GLY A 168 -5.17 -4.10 -11.34
CA GLY A 168 -6.09 -5.23 -11.29
C GLY A 168 -5.62 -6.49 -12.01
N MET A 169 -4.42 -6.48 -12.61
CA MET A 169 -3.79 -7.65 -13.23
C MET A 169 -2.54 -8.14 -12.49
N GLU A 170 -2.24 -7.57 -11.33
CA GLU A 170 -1.00 -7.82 -10.61
C GLU A 170 -1.12 -8.91 -9.57
N GLY A 171 -0.13 -9.80 -9.57
CA GLY A 171 0.30 -10.51 -8.38
C GLY A 171 -0.77 -11.38 -7.72
N GLU A 172 -1.58 -12.04 -8.55
CA GLU A 172 -2.52 -13.09 -8.15
C GLU A 172 -1.82 -14.19 -7.33
N GLU A 173 -0.54 -14.46 -7.62
CA GLU A 173 0.28 -15.39 -6.83
C GLU A 173 0.52 -14.94 -5.38
N PHE A 174 0.29 -13.66 -5.08
CA PHE A 174 0.42 -13.07 -3.75
C PHE A 174 -0.93 -12.71 -3.12
N LEU A 175 -2.04 -12.87 -3.84
CA LEU A 175 -3.37 -12.50 -3.37
C LEU A 175 -3.81 -13.39 -2.19
N GLU A 176 -4.13 -12.77 -1.06
CA GLU A 176 -4.66 -13.44 0.13
C GLU A 176 -6.18 -13.27 0.26
N GLU A 177 -6.69 -12.07 -0.01
CA GLU A 177 -8.08 -11.71 0.26
C GLU A 177 -8.59 -10.61 -0.70
N VAL A 178 -9.89 -10.68 -1.02
CA VAL A 178 -10.61 -9.59 -1.69
C VAL A 178 -11.73 -9.11 -0.76
N ILE A 179 -11.65 -7.84 -0.34
CA ILE A 179 -12.60 -7.21 0.57
C ILE A 179 -13.49 -6.27 -0.22
N ARG A 180 -14.79 -6.34 0.05
CA ARG A 180 -15.81 -5.46 -0.50
C ARG A 180 -16.30 -4.55 0.62
N PRO A 181 -16.19 -3.22 0.52
CA PRO A 181 -16.93 -2.36 1.43
C PRO A 181 -18.42 -2.66 1.23
N ASP A 182 -19.13 -2.99 2.30
CA ASP A 182 -20.56 -3.33 2.24
C ASP A 182 -21.33 -2.28 1.42
N ALA A 183 -22.17 -2.77 0.49
CA ALA A 183 -22.99 -1.95 -0.41
C ALA A 183 -24.06 -1.14 0.33
#